data_AF-A0A9X9QEU9-F1
#
_entry.id   AF-A0A9X9QEU9-F1
#
_cell.length_a   1.000
_cell.length_b   1.000
_cell.length_c   1.000
_cell.angle_alpha   90.00
_cell.angle_beta   90.00
_cell.angle_gamma   90.00
#
_symmetry.space_group_name_H-M   'P 1'
#
loop_
_entity.id
_entity.type
_entity.pdbx_description
1 polymer ?
#
loop_
_entity_poly.entity_id
_entity_poly.type
_entity_poly.pdbx_seq_one_letter_code
_entity_poly.pdbx_strand_id
1 'polypeptide(L)'
;MKIVLSHLAIALLRVVTPALALTFDCSGVKIHESEVTRQKQEWDRNPNPPRDTLSDGTSNRYSYFEISTSLPFYQIGTYYRCYIDTGMPQPDVREWDGSTWKPCTRESKD
;
A
#
# COMPACT_ATOMS: atom_id res chain seq x y z
N MET A 1 -32.96 29.61 42.42
CA MET A 1 -31.66 29.14 42.99
C MET A 1 -31.74 27.63 43.11
N LYS A 2 -30.85 26.78 42.61
CA LYS A 2 -29.51 26.93 42.02
C LYS A 2 -29.41 26.10 40.74
N ILE A 3 -28.85 26.73 39.71
CA ILE A 3 -28.24 26.08 38.54
C ILE A 3 -26.96 25.41 39.03
N VAL A 4 -26.69 24.16 38.63
CA VAL A 4 -25.34 23.77 38.19
C VAL A 4 -25.47 22.68 37.12
N LEU A 5 -25.42 23.11 35.85
CA LEU A 5 -25.02 22.25 34.74
C LEU A 5 -23.52 21.94 34.94
N SER A 6 -23.18 20.74 35.39
CA SER A 6 -21.79 20.29 35.39
C SER A 6 -21.40 19.89 33.99
N HIS A 7 -20.56 20.72 33.40
CA HIS A 7 -19.91 20.57 32.10
C HIS A 7 -19.23 19.20 31.96
N LEU A 8 -19.81 18.29 31.18
CA LEU A 8 -19.07 17.19 30.57
C LEU A 8 -19.41 17.12 29.07
N ALA A 9 -19.28 18.26 28.41
CA ALA A 9 -18.99 18.27 26.98
C ALA A 9 -17.48 18.01 26.83
N ILE A 10 -17.05 16.76 27.02
CA ILE A 10 -15.81 16.31 26.38
C ILE A 10 -16.21 16.13 24.92
N ALA A 11 -16.16 17.24 24.17
CA ALA A 11 -16.16 17.19 22.73
C ALA A 11 -14.97 16.31 22.37
N LEU A 12 -15.27 15.08 21.95
CA LEU A 12 -14.33 14.18 21.32
C LEU A 12 -13.81 14.89 20.07
N LEU A 13 -12.77 15.71 20.24
CA LEU A 13 -11.84 16.07 19.19
C LEU A 13 -11.14 14.77 18.80
N ARG A 14 -11.86 13.90 18.10
CA ARG A 14 -11.25 12.96 17.16
C ARG A 14 -10.59 13.87 16.16
N VAL A 15 -9.32 14.20 16.42
CA VAL A 15 -8.44 14.74 15.40
C VAL A 15 -8.46 13.68 14.31
N VAL A 16 -9.30 13.89 13.31
CA VAL A 16 -9.18 13.20 12.04
C VAL A 16 -7.91 13.79 11.47
N THR A 17 -6.75 13.27 11.89
CA THR A 17 -5.52 13.51 11.16
C THR A 17 -5.84 13.06 9.74
N PRO A 18 -5.78 13.95 8.74
CA PRO A 18 -5.90 13.50 7.36
C PRO A 18 -4.85 12.40 7.19
N ALA A 19 -5.30 11.19 6.83
CA ALA A 19 -4.36 10.16 6.42
C ALA A 19 -3.61 10.77 5.24
N LEU A 20 -2.31 11.01 5.41
CA LEU A 20 -1.47 11.57 4.35
C LEU A 20 -1.69 10.71 3.11
N ALA A 21 -2.09 11.35 2.00
CA ALA A 21 -2.36 10.64 0.78
C ALA A 21 -1.03 10.12 0.23
N LEU A 22 -0.74 8.85 0.45
CA LEU A 22 0.46 8.19 -0.04
C LEU A 22 0.26 7.77 -1.50
N THR A 23 1.26 8.07 -2.33
CA THR A 23 1.33 7.63 -3.72
C THR A 23 2.68 6.95 -3.95
N PHE A 24 2.70 5.90 -4.76
CA PHE A 24 3.90 5.18 -5.17
C PHE A 24 4.21 5.53 -6.63
N ASP A 25 5.41 6.02 -6.89
CA ASP A 25 5.92 6.23 -8.24
C ASP A 25 6.75 5.03 -8.69
N CYS A 26 6.19 4.27 -9.62
CA CYS A 26 6.81 3.13 -10.28
C CYS A 26 7.19 3.54 -11.71
N SER A 27 8.38 4.11 -11.88
CA SER A 27 8.91 4.53 -13.20
C SER A 27 7.98 5.44 -14.01
N GLY A 28 7.29 6.37 -13.33
CA GLY A 28 6.33 7.30 -13.92
C GLY A 28 4.87 6.85 -13.80
N VAL A 29 4.61 5.60 -13.40
CA VAL A 29 3.27 5.13 -13.08
C VAL A 29 2.96 5.41 -11.62
N LYS A 30 1.95 6.26 -11.39
CA LYS A 30 1.48 6.64 -10.05
C LYS A 30 0.41 5.65 -9.56
N ILE A 31 0.72 4.93 -8.49
CA ILE A 31 -0.19 4.02 -7.80
C ILE A 31 -0.60 4.64 -6.46
N HIS A 32 -1.89 4.91 -6.27
CA HIS A 32 -2.39 5.48 -5.02
C HIS A 32 -2.53 4.41 -3.94
N GLU A 33 -2.21 4.76 -2.68
CA GLU A 33 -2.36 3.86 -1.53
C GLU A 33 -3.77 3.30 -1.36
N SER A 34 -4.80 4.08 -1.73
CA SER A 34 -6.19 3.61 -1.72
C SER A 34 -6.39 2.38 -2.59
N GLU A 35 -5.72 2.32 -3.75
CA GLU A 35 -5.81 1.17 -4.66
C GLU A 35 -5.07 -0.04 -4.10
N VAL A 36 -3.88 0.19 -3.53
CA VAL A 36 -3.10 -0.87 -2.85
C VAL A 36 -3.89 -1.44 -1.68
N THR A 37 -4.56 -0.60 -0.91
CA THR A 37 -5.40 -1.00 0.23
C THR A 37 -6.63 -1.77 -0.22
N ARG A 38 -7.30 -1.33 -1.30
CA ARG A 38 -8.44 -2.05 -1.88
C ARG A 38 -8.05 -3.47 -2.30
N GLN A 39 -6.92 -3.61 -3.01
CA GLN A 39 -6.45 -4.93 -3.46
C GLN A 39 -5.92 -5.79 -2.31
N LYS A 40 -5.31 -5.18 -1.28
CA LYS A 40 -4.97 -5.89 -0.04
C LYS A 40 -6.19 -6.50 0.63
N GLN A 41 -7.31 -5.78 0.72
CA GLN A 41 -8.52 -6.31 1.35
C GLN A 41 -9.12 -7.50 0.59
N GLU A 42 -8.98 -7.52 -0.73
CA GLU A 42 -9.35 -8.68 -1.56
C GLU A 42 -8.40 -9.85 -1.31
N TRP A 43 -7.09 -9.57 -1.27
CA TRP A 43 -6.06 -10.56 -0.99
C TRP A 43 -6.12 -11.15 0.43
N ASP A 44 -6.48 -10.37 1.46
CA ASP A 44 -6.62 -10.84 2.85
C ASP A 44 -7.69 -11.93 2.99
N ARG A 45 -8.58 -12.07 2.01
CA ARG A 45 -9.59 -13.14 1.93
C ARG A 45 -9.06 -14.42 1.26
N ASN A 46 -7.86 -14.39 0.68
CA ASN A 46 -7.24 -15.54 0.05
C ASN A 46 -6.57 -16.44 1.10
N PRO A 47 -7.04 -17.68 1.30
CA PRO A 47 -6.45 -18.59 2.29
C PRO A 47 -5.04 -19.06 1.92
N ASN A 48 -4.64 -18.94 0.65
CA ASN A 48 -3.34 -19.39 0.14
C ASN A 48 -2.69 -18.25 -0.66
N PRO A 49 -2.12 -17.24 0.01
CA PRO A 49 -1.49 -16.13 -0.68
C PRO A 49 -0.28 -16.60 -1.51
N PRO A 50 -0.13 -16.11 -2.75
CA PRO A 50 1.03 -16.46 -3.55
C PRO A 50 2.31 -15.92 -2.91
N ARG A 51 3.41 -16.65 -3.11
CA ARG A 51 4.73 -16.30 -2.57
C ARG A 51 5.76 -16.37 -3.67
N ASP A 52 6.65 -15.39 -3.73
CA ASP A 52 7.73 -15.34 -4.73
C ASP A 52 9.00 -14.71 -4.12
N THR A 53 10.13 -14.89 -4.80
CA THR A 53 11.37 -14.20 -4.47
C THR A 53 11.32 -12.76 -4.99
N LEU A 54 12.21 -11.91 -4.48
CA LEU A 54 12.43 -10.58 -5.04
C LEU A 54 13.39 -10.60 -6.25
N SER A 55 13.96 -11.77 -6.59
CA SER A 55 15.03 -11.91 -7.58
C SER A 55 16.21 -10.97 -7.28
N ASP A 56 16.57 -10.85 -6.01
CA ASP A 56 17.67 -10.02 -5.47
C ASP A 56 18.93 -10.85 -5.16
N GLY A 57 18.99 -12.08 -5.66
CA GLY A 57 20.05 -13.05 -5.38
C GLY A 57 19.81 -13.89 -4.12
N THR A 58 18.75 -13.62 -3.34
CA THR A 58 18.35 -14.47 -2.21
C THR A 58 17.29 -15.49 -2.63
N SER A 59 17.14 -16.56 -1.83
CA SER A 59 16.07 -17.55 -1.98
C SER A 59 14.85 -17.27 -1.10
N ASN A 60 14.82 -16.11 -0.42
CA ASN A 60 13.74 -15.75 0.47
C ASN A 60 12.44 -15.57 -0.31
N ARG A 61 11.35 -16.17 0.19
CA ARG A 61 10.02 -16.10 -0.43
C ARG A 61 9.06 -15.30 0.42
N TYR A 62 8.52 -14.26 -0.17
CA TYR A 62 7.63 -13.29 0.46
C TYR A 62 6.24 -13.44 -0.11
N SER A 63 5.23 -13.29 0.75
CA SER A 63 3.86 -13.24 0.29
C SER A 63 3.62 -11.93 -0.47
N TYR A 64 2.80 -11.95 -1.49
CA TYR A 64 2.50 -10.76 -2.28
C TYR A 64 1.07 -10.78 -2.82
N PHE A 65 0.60 -9.62 -3.27
CA PHE A 65 -0.53 -9.52 -4.19
C PHE A 65 -0.15 -8.67 -5.39
N GLU A 66 -0.75 -8.98 -6.54
CA GLU A 66 -0.59 -8.18 -7.75
C GLU A 66 -1.42 -6.91 -7.61
N ILE A 67 -0.90 -5.79 -8.14
CA ILE A 67 -1.60 -4.53 -8.19
C ILE A 67 -2.08 -4.33 -9.63
N SER A 68 -3.37 -4.57 -9.84
CA SER A 68 -4.04 -4.23 -11.10
C SER A 68 -4.16 -2.72 -11.23
N THR A 69 -3.43 -2.11 -12.16
CA THR A 69 -3.64 -0.71 -12.53
C THR A 69 -4.66 -0.64 -13.66
N SER A 70 -5.61 0.30 -13.62
CA SER A 70 -6.58 0.55 -14.69
C SER A 70 -5.98 1.18 -15.96
N LEU A 71 -4.65 1.17 -16.08
CA LEU A 71 -3.95 1.77 -17.21
C LEU A 71 -4.28 1.01 -18.51
N PRO A 72 -4.56 1.72 -19.61
CA PRO A 72 -4.82 1.09 -20.89
C PRO A 72 -3.54 0.41 -21.40
N PHE A 73 -3.51 -0.92 -21.29
CA PHE A 73 -2.76 -1.88 -22.12
C PHE A 73 -1.51 -1.35 -22.84
N TYR A 74 -0.47 -0.89 -22.16
CA TYR A 74 0.83 -0.67 -22.80
C TYR A 74 1.97 -0.85 -21.80
N GLN A 75 2.25 -2.11 -21.49
CA GLN A 75 3.60 -2.70 -21.55
C GLN A 75 3.43 -4.18 -21.22
N ILE A 76 3.46 -5.03 -22.25
CA ILE A 76 3.52 -6.47 -22.09
C ILE A 76 4.82 -6.76 -21.33
N GLY A 77 4.74 -6.98 -20.01
CA GLY A 77 5.90 -7.25 -19.16
C GLY A 77 6.06 -6.38 -17.90
N THR A 78 5.31 -5.27 -17.77
CA THR A 78 5.37 -4.45 -16.54
C THR A 78 4.33 -4.96 -15.54
N TYR A 79 4.81 -5.46 -14.41
CA TYR A 79 3.98 -6.00 -13.34
C TYR A 79 4.25 -5.24 -12.06
N TYR A 80 3.18 -4.96 -11.32
CA TYR A 80 3.25 -4.33 -9.99
C TYR A 80 2.80 -5.32 -8.93
N ARG A 81 3.54 -5.39 -7.83
CA ARG A 81 3.20 -6.23 -6.68
C ARG A 81 3.37 -5.45 -5.40
N CYS A 82 2.52 -5.72 -4.42
CA CYS A 82 2.78 -5.35 -3.04
C CYS A 82 3.29 -6.58 -2.31
N TYR A 83 4.51 -6.50 -1.76
CA TYR A 83 5.11 -7.56 -0.97
C TYR A 83 4.86 -7.36 0.53
N ILE A 84 4.71 -8.46 1.25
CA ILE A 84 4.44 -8.50 2.68
C ILE A 84 5.66 -9.03 3.43
N ASP A 85 5.97 -8.44 4.57
CA ASP A 85 7.04 -8.87 5.50
C ASP A 85 8.45 -8.91 4.89
N THR A 86 8.76 -8.00 3.96
CA THR A 86 10.10 -7.82 3.40
C THR A 86 11.07 -7.08 4.32
N GLY A 87 10.59 -6.59 5.48
CA GLY A 87 11.33 -5.68 6.36
C GLY A 87 11.33 -4.21 5.91
N MET A 88 10.71 -3.91 4.76
CA MET A 88 10.53 -2.54 4.24
C MET A 88 9.28 -1.87 4.82
N PRO A 89 9.21 -0.52 4.84
CA PRO A 89 8.00 0.20 5.19
C PRO A 89 6.80 -0.23 4.33
N GLN A 90 5.71 -0.62 4.98
CA GLN A 90 4.48 -1.04 4.31
C GLN A 90 3.61 0.16 3.91
N PRO A 91 2.85 0.09 2.80
CA PRO A 91 2.88 -0.96 1.77
C PRO A 91 4.20 -1.02 0.98
N ASP A 92 4.77 -2.21 0.76
CA ASP A 92 5.99 -2.40 -0.06
C ASP A 92 5.61 -2.67 -1.52
N VAL A 93 5.32 -1.58 -2.26
CA VAL A 93 4.97 -1.62 -3.67
C VAL A 93 6.23 -1.70 -4.53
N ARG A 94 6.24 -2.66 -5.45
CA ARG A 94 7.37 -2.95 -6.33
C ARG A 94 6.94 -3.10 -7.77
N GLU A 95 7.85 -2.74 -8.67
CA GLU A 95 7.73 -2.93 -10.11
C GLU A 95 8.75 -3.98 -10.58
N TRP A 96 8.35 -4.80 -11.54
CA TRP A 96 9.27 -5.68 -12.25
C TRP A 96 10.03 -4.91 -13.34
N ASP A 97 11.36 -4.86 -13.25
CA ASP A 97 12.19 -4.14 -14.23
C ASP A 97 12.72 -5.02 -15.38
N GLY A 98 12.28 -6.27 -15.46
CA GLY A 98 12.80 -7.29 -16.37
C GLY A 98 13.76 -8.29 -15.72
N SER A 99 14.26 -8.00 -14.51
CA SER A 99 15.24 -8.83 -13.81
C SER A 99 15.02 -8.96 -12.30
N THR A 100 14.49 -7.92 -11.66
CA THR A 100 14.30 -7.87 -10.20
C THR A 100 13.08 -7.05 -9.82
N TRP A 101 12.53 -7.32 -8.63
CA TRP A 101 11.42 -6.55 -8.06
C TRP A 101 11.94 -5.31 -7.33
N LYS A 102 11.95 -4.18 -8.03
CA LYS A 102 12.45 -2.91 -7.51
C LYS A 102 11.38 -2.16 -6.70
N PRO A 103 11.72 -1.61 -5.52
CA PRO A 103 10.78 -0.79 -4.77
C PRO A 103 10.42 0.49 -5.54
N CYS A 104 9.13 0.81 -5.57
CA CYS A 104 8.66 2.08 -6.08
C CYS A 104 8.96 3.20 -5.07
N THR A 105 9.07 4.44 -5.57
CA THR A 105 9.35 5.59 -4.71
C THR A 105 8.08 5.99 -3.96
N ARG A 106 8.18 6.17 -2.64
CA ARG A 106 7.07 6.62 -1.79
C ARG A 106 7.00 8.14 -1.77
N GLU A 107 5.86 8.69 -2.17
CA GLU A 107 5.57 10.12 -2.16
C GLU A 107 4.39 10.41 -1.21
N SER A 108 4.63 11.18 -0.15
CA SER A 108 3.57 11.73 0.69
C SER A 108 3.19 13.12 0.18
N LYS A 109 1.90 13.37 -0.06
CA LYS A 109 1.40 14.75 -0.17
C LYS A 109 1.10 15.28 1.22
N ASP A 110 1.84 16.32 1.61
CA ASP A 110 1.54 17.20 2.75
C ASP A 110 0.30 18.06 2.51
#